data_AF-A0A812RWG0-F1
#
_entry.id   AF-A0A812RWG0-F1
#
_cell.length_a   1.000
_cell.length_b   1.000
_cell.length_c   1.000
_cell.angle_alpha   90.00
_cell.angle_beta   90.00
_cell.angle_gamma   90.00
#
_symmetry.space_group_name_H-M   'P 1'
#
loop_
_entity.id
_entity.type
_entity.pdbx_description
1 polymer ?
#
loop_
_entity_poly.entity_id
_entity_poly.type
_entity_poly.pdbx_seq_one_letter_code
_entity_poly.pdbx_strand_id
1 'polypeptide(L)'
;MSLDEEPAVSQSASASPSEFEVLVNNPEQISSYTHLILDEVHERDVDSDLLSLVVKLQMSGYGFKLVIMSATLQGDLFTRYFSEKKIKTIFVGVKRYPVEVVHIEQLLDRFGGRSGDFMMKSEGTRGYQAG
;
A
#
# COMPACT_ATOMS: atom_id res chain seq x y z
N MET A 1 -16.71 -32.35 -46.12
CA MET A 1 -15.59 -31.47 -45.74
C MET A 1 -16.24 -30.23 -45.19
N SER A 2 -16.56 -30.29 -43.91
CA SER A 2 -17.53 -29.43 -43.25
C SER A 2 -17.37 -29.62 -41.75
N LEU A 3 -17.33 -28.49 -41.04
CA LEU A 3 -17.28 -28.31 -39.59
C LEU A 3 -15.88 -28.40 -38.97
N ASP A 4 -15.10 -27.32 -39.14
CA ASP A 4 -14.24 -26.86 -38.06
C ASP A 4 -15.04 -25.79 -37.29
N GLU A 5 -15.67 -26.18 -36.18
CA GLU A 5 -16.19 -25.24 -35.20
C GLU A 5 -15.00 -24.58 -34.50
N GLU A 6 -14.79 -23.28 -34.73
CA GLU A 6 -13.91 -22.50 -33.86
C GLU A 6 -14.50 -22.49 -32.44
N PRO A 7 -13.70 -22.77 -31.41
CA PRO A 7 -14.18 -22.73 -30.04
C PRO A 7 -14.51 -21.27 -29.69
N ALA A 8 -15.73 -21.04 -29.23
CA ALA A 8 -16.14 -19.78 -28.63
C ALA A 8 -15.14 -19.41 -27.53
N VAL A 9 -14.28 -18.42 -27.81
CA VAL A 9 -13.47 -17.74 -26.81
C VAL A 9 -14.46 -17.16 -25.81
N SER A 10 -14.49 -17.77 -24.63
CA SER A 10 -15.19 -17.26 -23.46
C SER A 10 -14.75 -15.82 -23.26
N GLN A 11 -15.63 -14.87 -23.58
CA GLN A 11 -15.51 -13.47 -23.19
C GLN A 11 -15.48 -13.43 -21.67
N SER A 12 -14.27 -13.52 -21.11
CA SER A 12 -14.02 -13.22 -19.72
C SER A 12 -14.12 -11.71 -19.58
N ALA A 13 -15.08 -11.27 -18.77
CA ALA A 13 -15.25 -9.94 -18.19
C ALA A 13 -14.56 -8.79 -18.95
N SER A 14 -15.35 -8.00 -19.69
CA SER A 14 -14.94 -6.66 -20.10
C SER A 14 -14.66 -5.84 -18.84
N ALA A 15 -13.42 -5.82 -18.39
CA ALA A 15 -12.96 -4.85 -17.43
C ALA A 15 -13.21 -3.48 -18.07
N SER A 16 -14.15 -2.72 -17.50
CA SER A 16 -14.20 -1.28 -17.76
C SER A 16 -12.78 -0.75 -17.55
N PRO A 17 -12.19 0.01 -18.50
CA PRO A 17 -10.85 0.55 -18.35
C PRO A 17 -10.75 1.20 -16.97
N SER A 18 -9.65 0.95 -16.26
CA SER A 18 -9.43 1.63 -14.99
C SER A 18 -9.52 3.14 -15.22
N GLU A 19 -10.03 3.90 -14.25
CA GLU A 19 -10.15 5.36 -14.40
C GLU A 19 -8.79 6.00 -14.74
N PHE A 20 -7.71 5.36 -14.28
CA PHE A 20 -6.34 5.61 -14.71
C PHE A 20 -6.14 5.50 -16.23
N GLU A 21 -6.51 4.36 -16.82
CA GLU A 21 -6.38 4.13 -18.27
C GLU A 21 -7.22 5.12 -19.08
N VAL A 22 -8.41 5.48 -18.60
CA VAL A 22 -9.25 6.49 -19.24
C VAL A 22 -8.57 7.86 -19.24
N LEU A 23 -8.04 8.29 -18.09
CA LEU A 23 -7.42 9.61 -17.92
C LEU A 23 -6.05 9.73 -18.61
N VAL A 24 -5.25 8.67 -18.60
CA VAL A 24 -3.95 8.64 -19.29
C VAL A 24 -4.15 8.67 -20.81
N ASN A 25 -5.12 7.93 -21.33
CA ASN A 25 -5.39 7.88 -22.77
C ASN A 25 -6.20 9.09 -23.28
N ASN A 26 -7.00 9.74 -22.43
CA ASN A 26 -7.83 10.90 -22.78
C ASN A 26 -7.74 12.01 -21.72
N PRO A 27 -6.58 12.67 -21.59
CA PRO A 27 -6.35 13.65 -20.52
C PRO A 27 -7.26 14.89 -20.62
N GLU A 28 -7.77 15.20 -21.82
CA GLU A 28 -8.72 16.29 -22.06
C GLU A 28 -10.04 16.13 -21.28
N GLN A 29 -10.40 14.89 -20.91
CA GLN A 29 -11.62 14.63 -20.12
C GLN A 29 -11.55 15.22 -18.71
N ILE A 30 -10.36 15.55 -18.20
CA ILE A 30 -10.18 16.27 -16.94
C ILE A 30 -10.95 17.60 -16.94
N SER A 31 -11.10 18.24 -18.11
CA SER A 31 -11.87 19.49 -18.28
C SER A 31 -13.34 19.38 -17.83
N SER A 32 -13.92 18.17 -17.86
CA SER A 32 -15.30 17.93 -17.46
C SER A 32 -15.48 17.88 -15.93
N TYR A 33 -14.38 17.78 -15.18
CA TYR A 33 -14.39 17.67 -13.72
C TYR A 33 -14.00 18.98 -13.05
N THR A 34 -14.65 19.28 -11.93
CA THR A 34 -14.33 20.47 -11.12
C THR A 34 -13.28 20.18 -10.05
N HIS A 35 -13.22 18.95 -9.55
CA HIS A 35 -12.34 18.50 -8.49
C HIS A 35 -11.80 17.11 -8.81
N LEU A 36 -10.51 16.91 -8.59
CA LEU A 36 -9.85 15.62 -8.67
C LEU A 36 -9.29 15.27 -7.30
N ILE A 37 -9.51 14.03 -6.85
CA ILE A 37 -9.05 13.53 -5.56
C ILE A 37 -8.12 12.34 -5.83
N LEU A 38 -6.86 12.45 -5.41
CA LEU A 38 -5.90 11.36 -5.42
C LEU A 38 -5.81 10.80 -3.99
N ASP A 39 -6.26 9.57 -3.79
CA ASP A 39 -6.21 8.89 -2.49
C ASP A 39 -5.02 7.93 -2.41
N GLU A 40 -4.61 7.60 -1.18
CA GLU A 40 -3.55 6.64 -0.85
C GLU A 40 -2.23 6.79 -1.63
N VAL A 41 -1.86 8.03 -1.99
CA VAL A 41 -0.64 8.32 -2.78
C VAL A 41 0.68 7.91 -2.10
N HIS A 42 0.62 7.44 -0.85
CA HIS A 42 1.75 6.94 -0.09
C HIS A 42 2.24 5.56 -0.52
N GLU A 43 1.45 4.80 -1.28
CA GLU A 43 1.84 3.47 -1.76
C GLU A 43 2.92 3.51 -2.86
N ARG A 44 3.13 4.69 -3.48
CA ARG A 44 4.15 4.94 -4.51
C ARG A 44 4.13 3.90 -5.63
N ASP A 45 2.94 3.52 -6.05
CA ASP A 45 2.74 2.65 -7.20
C ASP A 45 3.07 3.37 -8.51
N VAL A 46 3.57 2.63 -9.50
CA VAL A 46 4.03 3.16 -10.79
C VAL A 46 2.89 3.86 -11.52
N ASP A 47 1.70 3.27 -11.50
CA ASP A 47 0.52 3.82 -12.14
C ASP A 47 0.10 5.14 -11.46
N SER A 48 0.11 5.18 -10.13
CA SER A 48 -0.21 6.40 -9.36
C SER A 48 0.79 7.54 -9.60
N ASP A 49 2.08 7.21 -9.76
CA ASP A 49 3.12 8.19 -10.09
C ASP A 49 2.94 8.72 -11.53
N LEU A 50 2.61 7.85 -12.49
CA LEU A 50 2.32 8.26 -13.86
C LEU A 50 1.06 9.14 -13.92
N LEU A 51 0.02 8.80 -13.17
CA LEU A 51 -1.20 9.59 -13.08
C LEU A 51 -0.88 10.99 -12.53
N SER A 52 -0.07 11.06 -11.48
CA SER A 52 0.36 12.31 -10.86
C SER A 52 1.09 13.22 -11.86
N LEU A 53 1.90 12.64 -12.76
CA LEU A 53 2.54 13.36 -13.84
C LEU A 53 1.53 13.91 -14.86
N VAL A 54 0.60 13.07 -15.33
CA VAL A 54 -0.44 13.48 -16.29
C VAL A 54 -1.28 14.61 -15.70
N VAL A 55 -1.75 14.46 -14.46
CA VAL A 55 -2.53 15.48 -13.74
C VAL A 55 -1.75 16.78 -13.64
N LYS A 56 -0.46 16.73 -13.27
CA LYS A 56 0.39 17.92 -13.18
C LYS A 56 0.51 18.67 -14.51
N LEU A 57 0.63 17.95 -15.63
CA LEU A 57 0.65 18.56 -16.97
C LEU A 57 -0.70 19.23 -17.31
N GLN A 58 -1.81 18.62 -16.89
CA GLN A 58 -3.16 19.16 -17.14
C GLN A 58 -3.50 20.37 -16.25
N MET A 59 -2.87 20.53 -15.08
CA MET A 59 -3.08 21.68 -14.20
C MET A 59 -2.72 23.03 -14.84
N SER A 60 -1.84 23.07 -15.86
CA SER A 60 -1.55 24.32 -16.58
C SER A 60 -2.62 24.72 -17.60
N GLY A 61 -3.42 23.76 -18.08
CA GLY A 61 -4.44 23.99 -19.11
C GLY A 61 -5.86 24.11 -18.57
N TYR A 62 -6.15 23.49 -17.42
CA TYR A 62 -7.50 23.32 -16.91
C TYR A 62 -7.70 23.89 -15.50
N GLY A 63 -8.86 24.51 -15.26
CA GLY A 63 -9.23 25.15 -14.00
C GLY A 63 -9.91 24.20 -13.00
N PHE A 64 -9.29 23.06 -12.66
CA PHE A 64 -9.80 22.13 -11.66
C PHE A 64 -9.07 22.27 -10.32
N LYS A 65 -9.68 21.77 -9.24
CA LYS A 65 -9.04 21.69 -7.92
C LYS A 65 -8.50 20.29 -7.66
N LEU A 66 -7.24 20.19 -7.25
CA LEU A 66 -6.62 18.92 -6.87
C LEU A 66 -6.61 18.77 -5.34
N VAL A 67 -7.11 17.65 -4.84
CA VAL A 67 -7.00 17.22 -3.45
C VAL A 67 -6.18 15.94 -3.40
N ILE A 68 -5.17 15.90 -2.52
CA ILE A 68 -4.29 14.75 -2.36
C ILE A 68 -4.46 14.25 -0.92
N MET A 69 -4.78 12.97 -0.77
CA MET A 69 -4.98 12.30 0.50
C MET A 69 -3.92 11.21 0.67
N SER A 70 -3.39 11.12 1.89
CA SER A 70 -2.32 10.18 2.23
C SER A 70 -2.42 9.83 3.71
N ALA A 71 -2.22 8.55 4.03
CA ALA A 71 -2.16 8.07 5.40
C ALA A 71 -0.86 8.45 6.13
N THR A 72 0.20 8.83 5.41
CA THR A 72 1.55 9.03 5.98
C THR A 72 2.07 10.45 5.85
N LEU A 73 3.04 10.81 6.69
CA LEU A 73 3.57 12.16 6.88
C LEU A 73 4.44 12.69 5.70
N GLN A 74 4.25 12.22 4.47
CA GLN A 74 4.98 12.69 3.29
C GLN A 74 4.26 13.83 2.53
N GLY A 75 3.42 14.61 3.21
CA GLY A 75 2.71 15.75 2.59
C GLY A 75 3.62 16.81 1.96
N ASP A 76 4.85 16.96 2.47
CA ASP A 76 5.84 17.91 1.94
C ASP A 76 6.31 17.56 0.53
N LEU A 77 6.42 16.27 0.20
CA LEU A 77 6.85 15.81 -1.12
C LEU A 77 5.84 16.22 -2.19
N PHE A 78 4.57 15.92 -1.95
CA PHE A 78 3.48 16.24 -2.87
C PHE A 78 3.25 17.74 -2.98
N THR A 79 3.40 18.48 -1.87
CA THR A 79 3.32 19.94 -1.89
C THR A 79 4.37 20.53 -2.83
N ARG A 80 5.63 20.09 -2.74
CA ARG A 80 6.71 20.53 -3.63
C ARG A 80 6.53 20.08 -5.07
N TYR A 81 5.95 18.90 -5.28
CA TYR A 81 5.75 18.37 -6.62
C TYR A 81 4.66 19.13 -7.38
N PHE A 82 3.50 19.39 -6.77
CA PHE A 82 2.37 20.05 -7.42
C PHE A 82 2.38 21.58 -7.29
N SER A 83 3.19 22.15 -6.40
CA SER A 83 3.28 23.59 -6.22
C SER A 83 4.66 24.06 -5.82
N GLU A 84 5.09 25.17 -6.43
CA GLU A 84 6.30 25.88 -6.00
C GLU A 84 6.07 26.69 -4.71
N LYS A 85 4.80 26.92 -4.35
CA LYS A 85 4.41 27.68 -3.16
C LYS A 85 4.17 26.71 -1.99
N LYS A 86 4.42 27.20 -0.77
CA LYS A 86 4.04 26.46 0.44
C LYS A 86 2.52 26.36 0.54
N ILE A 87 1.98 25.19 0.26
CA ILE A 87 0.58 24.85 0.54
C ILE A 87 0.49 24.38 2.00
N LYS A 88 -0.55 24.83 2.70
CA LYS A 88 -0.85 24.37 4.05
C LYS A 88 -1.45 22.97 3.98
N THR A 89 -0.74 21.98 4.50
CA THR A 89 -1.26 20.61 4.65
C THR A 89 -2.28 20.56 5.79
N ILE A 90 -3.32 19.75 5.62
CA ILE A 90 -4.35 19.53 6.66
C ILE A 90 -4.08 18.15 7.25
N PHE A 91 -3.80 18.10 8.55
CA PHE A 91 -3.72 16.84 9.28
C PHE A 91 -5.10 16.48 9.82
N VAL A 92 -5.67 15.40 9.31
CA VAL A 92 -6.90 14.83 9.85
C VAL A 92 -6.50 13.90 10.99
N GLY A 93 -6.96 14.23 12.21
CA GLY A 93 -6.60 13.49 13.42
C GLY A 93 -6.98 12.01 13.34
N VAL A 94 -6.28 11.17 14.10
CA VAL A 94 -6.46 9.71 14.03
C VAL A 94 -7.02 9.19 15.34
N LYS A 95 -8.23 8.61 15.30
CA LYS A 95 -8.80 7.88 16.45
C LYS A 95 -8.29 6.45 16.41
N ARG A 96 -7.18 6.19 17.10
CA ARG A 96 -6.59 4.84 17.20
C ARG A 96 -6.94 4.21 18.54
N TYR A 97 -7.24 2.92 18.53
CA TYR A 97 -7.27 2.09 19.73
C TYR A 97 -5.84 1.63 20.07
N PRO A 98 -5.52 1.37 21.34
CA PRO A 98 -4.18 0.90 21.71
C PRO A 98 -3.91 -0.44 21.02
N VAL A 99 -2.82 -0.51 20.26
CA VAL A 99 -2.31 -1.73 19.63
C VAL A 99 -1.00 -2.08 20.33
N GLU A 100 -0.91 -3.30 20.85
CA GLU A 100 0.32 -3.82 21.45
C GLU A 100 1.31 -4.18 20.34
N VAL A 101 2.51 -3.61 20.37
CA VAL A 101 3.60 -3.96 19.46
C VAL A 101 4.46 -5.02 20.12
N VAL A 102 4.51 -6.21 19.52
CA VAL A 102 5.33 -7.33 19.98
C VAL A 102 6.43 -7.57 18.94
N HIS A 103 7.68 -7.51 19.37
CA HIS A 103 8.84 -7.80 18.53
C HIS A 103 9.21 -9.29 18.58
N ILE A 104 10.04 -9.74 17.63
CA ILE A 104 10.39 -11.16 17.46
C ILE A 104 11.05 -11.73 18.72
N GLU A 105 11.90 -10.95 19.38
CA GLU A 105 12.58 -11.32 20.62
C GLU A 105 11.58 -11.62 21.74
N GLN A 106 10.49 -10.84 21.79
CA GLN A 106 9.41 -11.02 22.76
C GLN A 106 8.48 -12.19 22.40
N LEU A 107 8.44 -12.62 21.14
CA LEU A 107 7.72 -13.84 20.73
C LEU A 107 8.42 -15.10 21.22
N LEU A 108 9.76 -15.13 21.19
CA LEU A 108 10.56 -16.24 21.73
C LEU A 108 10.36 -16.39 23.24
N ASP A 109 10.27 -15.30 23.99
CA ASP A 109 9.98 -15.37 25.43
C ASP A 109 8.52 -15.76 25.72
N ARG A 110 7.58 -15.32 24.88
CA ARG A 110 6.14 -15.63 25.04
C ARG A 110 5.77 -17.04 24.62
N PHE A 111 6.45 -17.61 23.62
CA PHE A 111 6.08 -18.89 23.01
C PHE A 111 7.20 -19.95 23.00
N GLY A 112 8.46 -19.56 23.18
CA GLY A 112 9.62 -20.47 23.20
C GLY A 112 9.84 -21.24 24.50
N GLY A 113 8.99 -21.01 25.51
CA GLY A 113 9.01 -21.74 26.77
C GLY A 113 8.32 -23.11 26.70
N ARG A 114 8.96 -24.11 26.06
CA ARG A 114 8.97 -25.55 26.43
C ARG A 114 9.64 -26.42 25.34
N SER A 115 10.96 -26.37 25.23
CA SER A 115 11.73 -27.46 24.61
C SER A 115 13.03 -27.80 25.36
N GLY A 116 13.27 -27.19 26.53
CA GLY A 116 14.44 -27.46 27.38
C GLY A 116 14.20 -28.41 28.56
N ASP A 117 12.96 -28.79 28.87
CA ASP A 117 12.65 -29.59 30.07
C ASP A 117 12.61 -31.11 29.81
N PHE A 118 13.14 -31.55 28.66
CA PHE A 118 13.30 -32.96 28.28
C PHE A 118 14.77 -33.41 28.31
N MET A 119 15.59 -32.86 29.20
CA MET A 119 16.95 -33.34 29.41
C MET A 119 17.04 -34.18 30.70
N MET A 120 16.85 -35.49 30.51
CA MET A 120 17.26 -36.63 31.34
C MET A 120 17.13 -36.51 32.87
N LYS A 121 16.02 -37.07 33.38
CA LYS A 121 16.04 -37.77 34.66
C LYS A 121 16.61 -39.18 34.42
N SER A 122 17.93 -39.32 34.37
CA SER A 122 18.57 -40.63 34.54
C SER A 122 18.95 -40.80 36.01
N GLU A 123 18.29 -41.75 36.65
CA GLU A 123 18.70 -42.27 37.95
C GLU A 123 20.14 -42.80 37.88
N GLY A 124 20.94 -42.46 38.88
CA GLY A 124 22.36 -42.82 38.92
C GLY A 124 22.95 -42.61 40.30
N THR A 125 22.35 -43.24 41.30
CA THR A 125 22.91 -43.40 42.65
C THR A 125 24.25 -44.14 42.56
N ARG A 126 25.36 -43.48 42.93
CA ARG A 126 26.49 -44.00 43.76
C ARG A 126 27.66 -43.03 43.70
N GLY A 127 28.03 -42.52 44.87
CA GLY A 127 29.17 -41.61 45.02
C GLY A 127 30.53 -42.32 45.00
N TYR A 128 31.58 -41.51 45.04
CA TYR A 128 32.77 -41.73 45.88
C TYR A 128 33.51 -40.40 46.04
N GLN A 129 34.06 -40.18 47.24
CA GLN A 129 34.81 -39.00 47.64
C GLN A 129 36.24 -38.99 47.08
N ALA A 130 36.81 -37.80 47.12
CA ALA A 130 38.18 -37.42 46.77
C ALA A 130 39.28 -38.23 47.47
N GLY A 131 40.39 -38.38 46.76
CA GLY A 131 41.71 -38.81 47.20
C GLY A 131 42.71 -38.53 46.09
#